data_AF-A0A3A5Z0Z0-F1
#
_entry.id   AF-A0A3A5Z0Z0-F1
#
_cell.length_a   1.000
_cell.length_b   1.000
_cell.length_c   1.000
_cell.angle_alpha   90.00
_cell.angle_beta   90.00
_cell.angle_gamma   90.00
#
_symmetry.space_group_name_H-M   'P 1'
#
loop_
_entity.id
_entity.type
_entity.pdbx_description
1 polymer ?
#
loop_
_entity_poly.entity_id
_entity_poly.type
_entity_poly.pdbx_seq_one_letter_code
_entity_poly.pdbx_strand_id
1 'polypeptide(L)'
;MIAKTILEQIGGRRFAAMTGSKDFTDMGNGLRMSLARNKTSANRLDIIYDGGADLYNMRFYRKTFSKKTFESRTKDIETHEGIYCDMLEEMFTMVTGLYTRF
;
A
#
# COMPACT_ATOMS: atom_id res chain seq x y z
N MET A 1 -3.23 -15.23 -8.49
CA MET A 1 -2.68 -14.89 -7.15
C MET A 1 -3.32 -13.60 -6.70
N ILE A 2 -3.75 -13.52 -5.45
CA ILE A 2 -4.52 -12.39 -4.89
C ILE A 2 -3.80 -11.05 -5.05
N ALA A 3 -2.48 -11.01 -4.93
CA ALA A 3 -1.71 -9.77 -5.12
C ALA A 3 -1.86 -9.16 -6.51
N LYS A 4 -1.91 -9.99 -7.56
CA LYS A 4 -2.13 -9.52 -8.94
C LYS A 4 -3.55 -8.97 -9.10
N THR A 5 -4.53 -9.63 -8.51
CA THR A 5 -5.93 -9.18 -8.52
C THR A 5 -6.06 -7.84 -7.81
N ILE A 6 -5.46 -7.68 -6.62
CA ILE A 6 -5.44 -6.40 -5.89
C ILE A 6 -4.79 -5.30 -6.74
N LEU A 7 -3.65 -5.60 -7.37
CA LEU A 7 -2.97 -4.62 -8.22
C LEU A 7 -3.85 -4.20 -9.40
N GLU A 8 -4.52 -5.13 -10.07
CA GLU A 8 -5.44 -4.82 -11.17
C GLU A 8 -6.66 -4.03 -10.69
N GLN A 9 -7.20 -4.35 -9.52
CA GLN A 9 -8.33 -3.65 -8.90
C GLN A 9 -8.04 -2.18 -8.59
N ILE A 10 -6.83 -1.86 -8.11
CA ILE A 10 -6.44 -0.47 -7.81
C ILE A 10 -5.94 0.31 -9.03
N GLY A 11 -6.06 -0.23 -10.25
CA GLY A 11 -5.69 0.45 -11.51
C GLY A 11 -4.40 -0.07 -12.18
N GLY A 12 -3.81 -1.15 -11.67
CA GLY A 12 -2.75 -1.91 -12.32
C GLY A 12 -1.48 -1.09 -12.59
N ARG A 13 -0.97 -1.19 -13.82
CA ARG A 13 0.22 -0.42 -14.25
C ARG A 13 -0.02 1.08 -14.24
N ARG A 14 -1.25 1.55 -14.44
CA ARG A 14 -1.58 2.99 -14.41
C ARG A 14 -1.41 3.54 -13.00
N PHE A 15 -1.87 2.79 -11.99
CA PHE A 15 -1.67 3.14 -10.59
C PHE A 15 -0.18 3.34 -10.24
N ALA A 16 0.67 2.40 -10.65
CA ALA A 16 2.12 2.51 -10.44
C ALA A 16 2.71 3.76 -11.11
N ALA A 17 2.28 4.06 -12.35
CA ALA A 17 2.74 5.22 -13.09
C ALA A 17 2.28 6.56 -12.47
N MET A 18 1.03 6.63 -11.99
CA MET A 18 0.47 7.85 -11.41
C MET A 18 1.00 8.14 -10.00
N THR A 19 1.10 7.09 -9.17
CA THR A 19 1.51 7.24 -7.77
C THR A 19 3.03 7.17 -7.58
N GLY A 20 3.77 6.70 -8.59
CA GLY A 20 5.20 6.41 -8.48
C GLY A 20 5.52 5.21 -7.57
N SER A 21 4.50 4.40 -7.21
CA SER A 21 4.67 3.21 -6.38
C SER A 21 5.43 2.12 -7.12
N LYS A 22 6.28 1.38 -6.41
CA LYS A 22 7.19 0.38 -6.98
C LYS A 22 7.39 -0.81 -6.05
N ASP A 23 8.19 -1.79 -6.46
CA ASP A 23 8.53 -3.00 -5.69
C ASP A 23 7.30 -3.82 -5.24
N PHE A 24 6.35 -4.03 -6.17
CA PHE A 24 5.16 -4.84 -5.93
C PHE A 24 5.54 -6.28 -5.61
N THR A 25 5.29 -6.69 -4.36
CA THR A 25 5.63 -8.01 -3.83
C THR A 25 4.37 -8.75 -3.45
N ASP A 26 4.23 -9.98 -3.94
CA ASP A 26 3.14 -10.89 -3.55
C ASP A 26 3.41 -11.47 -2.15
N MET A 27 2.46 -11.30 -1.23
CA MET A 27 2.52 -11.85 0.13
C MET A 27 1.70 -13.14 0.29
N GLY A 28 1.12 -13.67 -0.79
CA GLY A 28 0.23 -14.83 -0.80
C GLY A 28 -1.23 -14.43 -0.58
N ASN A 29 -1.52 -13.76 0.54
CA ASN A 29 -2.84 -13.24 0.88
C ASN A 29 -2.98 -11.72 0.67
N GLY A 30 -2.03 -11.09 -0.01
CA GLY A 30 -2.00 -9.62 -0.11
C GLY A 30 -0.90 -9.09 -1.02
N LEU A 31 -0.90 -7.78 -1.20
CA LEU A 31 0.06 -7.04 -2.02
C LEU A 31 0.83 -6.05 -1.14
N ARG A 32 2.16 -6.06 -1.27
CA ARG A 32 3.04 -5.05 -0.67
C ARG A 32 3.68 -4.19 -1.75
N MET A 33 3.85 -2.90 -1.48
CA MET A 33 4.56 -1.98 -2.37
C MET A 33 5.34 -0.91 -1.60
N SER A 34 6.36 -0.39 -2.26
CA SER A 34 7.09 0.81 -1.87
C SER A 34 6.38 2.05 -2.42
N LEU A 35 6.13 3.04 -1.55
CA LEU A 35 5.49 4.29 -1.91
C LEU A 35 6.53 5.36 -2.29
N ALA A 36 6.17 6.20 -3.25
CA ALA A 36 6.89 7.44 -3.51
C ALA A 36 6.69 8.45 -2.36
N ARG A 37 7.43 9.57 -2.41
CA ARG A 37 7.31 10.65 -1.42
C ARG A 37 5.86 11.14 -1.38
N ASN A 38 5.27 11.10 -0.20
CA ASN A 38 3.86 11.42 0.04
C ASN A 38 3.70 12.32 1.27
N LYS A 39 2.47 12.78 1.52
CA LYS A 39 2.14 13.72 2.61
C LYS A 39 2.44 13.15 4.00
N THR A 40 2.22 11.86 4.21
CA THR A 40 2.33 11.20 5.52
C THR A 40 3.71 10.61 5.81
N SER A 41 4.69 10.79 4.90
CA SER A 41 6.03 10.18 4.97
C SER A 41 6.04 8.65 5.03
N ALA A 42 4.92 7.99 4.69
CA ALA A 42 4.88 6.55 4.52
C ALA A 42 5.78 6.17 3.35
N ASN A 43 6.47 5.04 3.44
CA ASN A 43 7.27 4.54 2.33
C ASN A 43 6.93 3.10 1.96
N ARG A 44 6.01 2.47 2.69
CA ARG A 44 5.45 1.17 2.36
C ARG A 44 3.96 1.14 2.64
N LEU A 45 3.29 0.36 1.82
CA LEU A 45 1.89 -0.02 1.95
C LEU A 45 1.80 -1.55 1.85
N ASP A 46 1.14 -2.15 2.83
CA ASP A 46 0.70 -3.54 2.77
C ASP A 46 -0.83 -3.55 2.65
N ILE A 47 -1.35 -4.27 1.66
CA ILE A 47 -2.78 -4.53 1.47
C ILE A 47 -3.01 -6.02 1.67
N ILE A 48 -3.77 -6.40 2.68
CA ILE A 48 -4.07 -7.80 3.01
C ILE A 48 -5.52 -8.07 2.68
N TYR A 49 -5.78 -9.15 1.94
CA TYR A 49 -7.12 -9.63 1.66
C TYR A 49 -7.57 -10.65 2.71
N ASP A 50 -8.71 -10.39 3.33
CA ASP A 50 -9.40 -11.31 4.21
C ASP A 50 -10.50 -12.04 3.43
N GLY A 51 -10.18 -13.24 2.94
CA GLY A 51 -11.12 -14.06 2.18
C GLY A 51 -12.29 -14.63 3.00
N GLY A 52 -12.27 -14.51 4.33
CA GLY A 52 -13.40 -14.91 5.17
C GLY A 52 -14.53 -13.87 5.18
N ALA A 53 -14.17 -12.59 5.08
CA ALA A 53 -15.11 -11.46 5.09
C ALA A 53 -15.25 -10.77 3.72
N ASP A 54 -14.42 -11.12 2.74
CA ASP A 54 -14.28 -10.43 1.44
C ASP A 54 -13.88 -8.95 1.59
N LEU A 55 -12.99 -8.67 2.54
CA LEU A 55 -12.55 -7.31 2.88
C LEU A 55 -11.03 -7.16 2.76
N TYR A 56 -10.57 -5.91 2.73
CA TYR A 56 -9.16 -5.55 2.62
C TYR A 56 -8.71 -4.73 3.82
N ASN A 57 -7.48 -4.99 4.27
CA ASN A 57 -6.81 -4.23 5.31
C ASN A 57 -5.60 -3.52 4.73
N MET A 58 -5.53 -2.20 4.88
CA MET A 58 -4.43 -1.36 4.40
C MET A 58 -3.58 -0.90 5.58
N ARG A 59 -2.27 -1.15 5.52
CA ARG A 59 -1.31 -0.70 6.52
C ARG A 59 -0.24 0.18 5.86
N PHE A 60 -0.21 1.43 6.26
CA PHE A 60 0.79 2.41 5.87
C PHE A 60 1.83 2.54 6.98
N TYR A 61 3.10 2.36 6.59
CA TYR A 61 4.20 2.48 7.53
C TYR A 61 5.43 3.05 6.87
N ARG A 62 6.33 3.53 7.72
CA ARG A 62 7.66 3.97 7.33
C ARG A 62 8.68 2.99 7.87
N LYS A 63 9.37 2.30 6.96
CA LYS A 63 10.53 1.49 7.28
C LYS A 63 11.80 2.28 6.97
N THR A 64 12.57 2.61 7.99
CA THR A 64 13.85 3.31 7.85
C THR A 64 14.98 2.36 8.21
N PHE A 65 15.97 2.25 7.33
CA PHE A 65 17.17 1.46 7.59
C PHE A 65 18.34 2.39 7.89
N SER A 66 18.93 2.23 9.07
CA SER A 66 20.14 2.95 9.46
C SER A 66 21.37 2.18 9.02
N LYS A 67 22.09 2.67 8.01
CA LYS A 67 23.36 2.07 7.58
C LYS A 67 24.48 2.18 8.64
N LYS A 68 24.37 3.12 9.59
CA LYS A 68 25.37 3.34 10.63
C LYS A 68 25.22 2.36 11.80
N THR A 69 23.99 2.05 12.19
CA THR A 69 23.70 1.16 13.32
C THR A 69 23.20 -0.21 12.89
N PHE A 70 23.02 -0.45 11.59
CA PHE A 70 22.41 -1.65 11.00
C PHE A 70 21.00 -1.97 11.53
N GLU A 71 20.34 -1.00 12.17
CA GLU A 71 18.99 -1.16 12.69
C GLU A 71 17.94 -0.82 11.65
N SER A 72 16.93 -1.67 11.54
CA SER A 72 15.69 -1.37 10.83
C SER A 72 14.66 -0.87 11.83
N ARG A 73 14.17 0.35 11.64
CA ARG A 73 13.06 0.91 12.43
C ARG A 73 11.81 0.95 11.58
N THR A 74 10.73 0.39 12.11
CA THR A 74 9.40 0.46 11.50
C THR A 74 8.55 1.39 12.36
N LYS A 75 7.94 2.38 11.73
CA LYS A 75 6.95 3.25 12.36
C LYS A 75 5.63 3.09 11.62
N ASP A 76 4.62 2.64 12.33
CA ASP A 76 3.25 2.62 11.81
C ASP A 76 2.71 4.06 11.73
N ILE A 77 2.03 4.35 10.63
CA ILE A 77 1.50 5.67 10.33
C ILE A 77 -0.02 5.62 10.38
N GLU A 78 -0.62 4.76 9.57
CA GLU A 78 -2.06 4.65 9.43
C GLU A 78 -2.44 3.20 9.12
N THR A 79 -3.53 2.73 9.69
CA THR A 79 -4.09 1.40 9.44
C THR A 79 -5.58 1.52 9.24
N HIS A 80 -6.08 0.92 8.18
CA HIS A 80 -7.50 0.85 7.88
C HIS A 80 -7.88 -0.60 7.66
N GLU A 81 -8.92 -1.05 8.36
CA GLU A 81 -9.38 -2.44 8.33
C GLU A 81 -10.81 -2.51 7.81
N GLY A 82 -11.17 -3.63 7.17
CA GLY A 82 -12.53 -3.86 6.71
C GLY A 82 -12.94 -2.99 5.52
N ILE A 83 -11.99 -2.67 4.63
CA ILE A 83 -12.21 -1.79 3.49
C ILE A 83 -12.69 -2.62 2.29
N TYR A 84 -13.67 -2.10 1.55
CA TYR A 84 -14.10 -2.70 0.29
C TYR A 84 -13.15 -2.37 -0.86
N CYS A 85 -13.16 -3.20 -1.91
CA CYS A 85 -12.29 -3.07 -3.07
C CYS A 85 -12.36 -1.66 -3.73
N ASP A 86 -13.56 -1.10 -3.84
CA ASP A 86 -13.83 0.20 -4.45
C ASP A 86 -13.32 1.39 -3.63
N MET A 87 -13.15 1.21 -2.31
CA MET A 87 -12.65 2.22 -1.39
C MET A 87 -11.11 2.27 -1.31
N LEU A 88 -10.41 1.27 -1.86
CA LEU A 88 -8.93 1.18 -1.78
C LEU A 88 -8.24 2.41 -2.38
N GLU A 89 -8.70 2.88 -3.54
CA GLU A 89 -8.13 4.06 -4.20
C GLU A 89 -8.37 5.36 -3.41
N GLU A 90 -9.56 5.51 -2.84
CA GLU A 90 -9.92 6.67 -2.02
C GLU A 90 -9.08 6.72 -0.75
N MET A 91 -8.99 5.60 -0.03
CA MET A 91 -8.16 5.48 1.18
C MET A 91 -6.68 5.73 0.87
N PHE A 92 -6.19 5.19 -0.25
CA PHE A 92 -4.84 5.47 -0.71
C PHE A 92 -4.60 6.96 -0.93
N THR A 93 -5.49 7.63 -1.67
CA THR A 93 -5.39 9.05 -1.97
C THR A 93 -5.50 9.90 -0.70
N MET A 94 -6.38 9.51 0.24
CA MET A 94 -6.56 10.19 1.51
C MET A 94 -5.28 10.16 2.37
N VAL A 95 -4.66 8.99 2.51
CA VAL A 95 -3.46 8.83 3.35
C VAL A 95 -2.20 9.36 2.67
N THR A 96 -2.02 9.11 1.38
CA THR A 96 -0.79 9.50 0.67
C THR A 96 -0.85 10.91 0.10
N GLY A 97 -2.04 11.40 -0.24
CA GLY A 97 -2.23 12.63 -1.02
C GLY A 97 -1.82 12.48 -2.49
N LEU A 98 -1.52 11.27 -2.95
CA LEU A 98 -1.16 11.00 -4.34
C LEU A 98 -2.43 10.66 -5.12
N TYR A 99 -2.70 11.41 -6.18
CA TYR A 99 -3.88 11.20 -7.00
C TYR A 99 -3.77 9.93 -7.84
N THR A 100 -4.81 9.10 -7.79
CA THR A 100 -4.96 7.90 -8.63
C THR A 100 -5.85 8.12 -9.85
N ARG A 101 -6.37 9.35 -10.05
CA ARG A 101 -7.22 9.75 -11.18
C ARG A 101 -6.62 10.97 -11.89
N PHE A 102 -6.69 10.96 -13.23
CA PHE A 102 -6.36 12.10 -14.10
C PHE A 102 -7.42 13.19 -14.02
#